data_AF-A0A537FD39-F1
#
_entry.id   AF-A0A537FD39-F1
#
_cell.length_a   1.000
_cell.length_b   1.000
_cell.length_c   1.000
_cell.angle_alpha   90.00
_cell.angle_beta   90.00
_cell.angle_gamma   90.00
#
_symmetry.space_group_name_H-M   'P 1'
#
loop_
_entity.id
_entity.type
_entity.pdbx_description
1 polymer ?
#
loop_
_entity_poly.entity_id
_entity_poly.type
_entity_poly.pdbx_seq_one_letter_code
_entity_poly.pdbx_strand_id
1 'polypeptide(L)'
;MGQIRIGAGGWDYFNIPNGDRLKAYSSAYDFVEVNSTYYRLPSPSAVASWRRRVLPGFEFSVRCQRDLAELHRFELTHKTIRIIDSMEKTCKRLKATVLTILVPKALVGDIELASKLNNFLSTTSFGETRIAIEFRGGDPTEDTLKILRDYNAVHCVDLSTQDPEVDSSMLYSRLFGKGKENIYEFDDNELQSIATKASGPKFEKSILAFHGVRMYGDAARLKTFLNSGKFPSLTGQVGLGSLGEILKEDARFPTTKSQLIEEQGWKLYDKSGEERARAREVLEKLPARTYPTLDDVLASLKRAVL
;
A
#
# COMPACT_ATOMS: atom_id res chain seq x y z
N MET A 1 -15.55 15.95 9.30
CA MET A 1 -14.34 15.11 9.21
C MET A 1 -14.27 14.59 7.78
N GLY A 2 -13.11 14.65 7.13
CA GLY A 2 -12.94 14.21 5.74
C GLY A 2 -13.22 12.72 5.54
N GLN A 3 -13.44 12.30 4.30
CA GLN A 3 -13.67 10.89 3.97
C GLN A 3 -12.33 10.13 3.96
N ILE A 4 -12.25 9.00 4.66
CA ILE A 4 -11.09 8.09 4.57
C ILE A 4 -11.50 6.84 3.78
N ARG A 5 -10.74 6.51 2.74
CA ARG A 5 -10.90 5.31 1.92
C ARG A 5 -9.71 4.39 2.14
N ILE A 6 -9.98 3.15 2.55
CA ILE A 6 -8.94 2.17 2.85
C ILE A 6 -9.05 0.99 1.89
N GLY A 7 -7.89 0.57 1.39
CA GLY A 7 -7.78 -0.47 0.38
C GLY A 7 -6.33 -0.87 0.18
N ALA A 8 -6.06 -1.52 -0.94
CA ALA A 8 -4.78 -2.17 -1.20
C ALA A 8 -4.36 -2.02 -2.67
N GLY A 9 -3.09 -2.32 -2.91
CA GLY A 9 -2.47 -2.41 -4.23
C GLY A 9 -2.90 -3.63 -5.04
N GLY A 10 -4.18 -3.74 -5.40
CA GLY A 10 -4.72 -4.82 -6.21
C GLY A 10 -5.42 -5.91 -5.39
N TRP A 11 -6.06 -6.85 -6.09
CA TRP A 11 -6.93 -7.89 -5.51
C TRP A 11 -6.53 -9.32 -5.91
N ASP A 12 -5.47 -9.50 -6.70
CA ASP A 12 -5.14 -10.81 -7.29
C ASP A 12 -4.76 -11.86 -6.23
N TYR A 13 -4.17 -11.41 -5.13
CA TYR A 13 -3.79 -12.24 -3.98
C TYR A 13 -4.87 -12.31 -2.90
N PHE A 14 -6.05 -11.72 -3.13
CA PHE A 14 -7.15 -11.77 -2.17
C PHE A 14 -7.71 -13.20 -2.14
N ASN A 15 -7.33 -13.95 -1.11
CA ASN A 15 -7.56 -15.38 -1.03
C ASN A 15 -9.01 -15.67 -0.68
N ILE A 16 -9.73 -16.30 -1.62
CA ILE A 16 -11.08 -16.83 -1.41
C ILE A 16 -11.12 -18.26 -1.95
N PRO A 17 -11.86 -19.19 -1.32
CA PRO A 17 -11.91 -20.58 -1.75
C PRO A 17 -12.35 -20.76 -3.21
N ASN A 18 -13.37 -20.00 -3.62
CA ASN A 18 -13.90 -19.97 -4.98
C ASN A 18 -14.57 -18.62 -5.26
N GLY A 19 -14.68 -18.24 -6.53
CA GLY A 19 -15.46 -17.08 -6.97
C GLY A 19 -14.64 -15.88 -7.46
N ASP A 20 -15.30 -14.75 -7.59
CA ASP A 20 -14.71 -13.51 -8.10
C ASP A 20 -13.99 -12.73 -7.00
N ARG A 21 -12.65 -12.74 -7.05
CA ARG A 21 -11.77 -12.05 -6.09
C ARG A 21 -12.06 -10.55 -5.97
N LEU A 22 -12.30 -9.85 -7.09
CA LEU A 22 -12.58 -8.41 -7.03
C LEU A 22 -13.95 -8.14 -6.41
N LYS A 23 -14.95 -8.97 -6.72
CA LYS A 23 -16.28 -8.83 -6.11
C LYS A 23 -16.19 -9.03 -4.58
N ALA A 24 -15.51 -10.10 -4.15
CA ALA A 24 -15.28 -10.36 -2.73
C ALA A 24 -14.47 -9.24 -2.06
N TYR A 25 -13.37 -8.80 -2.69
CA TYR A 25 -12.54 -7.70 -2.24
C TYR A 25 -13.36 -6.41 -2.04
N SER A 26 -14.19 -6.06 -3.02
CA SER A 26 -15.02 -4.84 -2.99
C SER A 26 -16.13 -4.85 -1.93
N SER A 27 -16.37 -6.00 -1.30
CA SER A 27 -17.28 -6.10 -0.16
C SER A 27 -16.58 -5.82 1.17
N ALA A 28 -15.24 -5.90 1.21
CA ALA A 28 -14.43 -5.69 2.41
C ALA A 28 -13.81 -4.28 2.47
N TYR A 29 -13.38 -3.73 1.33
CA TYR A 29 -12.63 -2.46 1.25
C TYR A 29 -13.39 -1.38 0.49
N ASP A 30 -12.96 -0.14 0.63
CA ASP A 30 -13.66 1.02 0.07
C ASP A 30 -13.17 1.36 -1.35
N PHE A 31 -11.92 0.99 -1.66
CA PHE A 31 -11.31 1.22 -2.96
C PHE A 31 -10.23 0.17 -3.28
N VAL A 32 -9.75 0.17 -4.53
CA VAL A 32 -8.52 -0.54 -4.92
C VAL A 32 -7.65 0.25 -5.89
N GLU A 33 -6.33 0.13 -5.76
CA GLU A 33 -5.36 0.60 -6.76
C GLU A 33 -5.15 -0.48 -7.83
N VAL A 34 -5.48 -0.17 -9.08
CA VAL A 34 -5.25 -1.09 -10.20
C VAL A 34 -3.77 -1.07 -10.58
N ASN A 35 -3.01 -2.00 -10.00
CA ASN A 35 -1.57 -2.10 -10.24
C ASN A 35 -1.18 -2.63 -11.63
N SER A 36 -2.03 -3.47 -12.24
CA SER A 36 -1.71 -4.12 -13.52
C SER A 36 -1.52 -3.11 -14.67
N THR A 37 -2.15 -1.93 -14.58
CA THR A 37 -2.04 -0.85 -15.58
C THR A 37 -0.67 -0.19 -15.60
N TYR A 38 0.10 -0.29 -14.51
CA TYR A 38 1.50 0.16 -14.48
C TYR A 38 2.36 -0.57 -15.53
N TYR A 39 2.08 -1.85 -15.75
CA TYR A 39 2.88 -2.69 -16.65
C TYR A 39 2.32 -2.73 -18.06
N ARG A 40 0.99 -2.76 -18.21
CA ARG A 40 0.32 -2.94 -19.50
C ARG A 40 -0.95 -2.10 -19.60
N LEU A 41 -1.19 -1.53 -20.78
CA LEU A 41 -2.47 -0.86 -21.05
C LEU A 41 -3.60 -1.90 -21.03
N PRO A 42 -4.67 -1.69 -20.24
CA PRO A 42 -5.77 -2.64 -20.16
C PRO A 42 -6.68 -2.54 -21.39
N SER A 43 -7.34 -3.64 -21.76
CA SER A 43 -8.35 -3.60 -22.81
C SER A 43 -9.63 -2.92 -22.31
N PRO A 44 -10.40 -2.22 -23.17
CA PRO A 44 -11.68 -1.62 -22.78
C PRO A 44 -12.67 -2.62 -22.18
N SER A 45 -12.67 -3.87 -22.65
CA SER A 45 -13.52 -4.95 -22.13
C SER A 45 -13.12 -5.36 -20.71
N ALA A 46 -11.82 -5.43 -20.41
CA ALA A 46 -11.33 -5.72 -19.06
C ALA A 46 -11.72 -4.62 -18.08
N VAL A 47 -11.49 -3.35 -18.44
CA VAL A 47 -11.86 -2.19 -17.61
C VAL A 47 -13.37 -2.14 -17.35
N ALA A 48 -14.17 -2.36 -18.39
CA ALA A 48 -15.62 -2.44 -18.26
C ALA A 48 -16.08 -3.61 -17.37
N SER A 49 -15.39 -4.74 -17.45
CA SER A 49 -15.65 -5.91 -16.59
C SER A 49 -15.37 -5.58 -15.12
N TRP A 50 -14.20 -5.01 -14.81
CA TRP A 50 -13.85 -4.62 -13.44
C TRP A 50 -14.89 -3.69 -12.82
N ARG A 51 -15.33 -2.65 -13.54
CA ARG A 51 -16.35 -1.72 -13.04
C ARG A 51 -17.69 -2.39 -12.74
N ARG A 52 -18.11 -3.38 -13.56
CA ARG A 52 -19.39 -4.10 -13.37
C ARG A 52 -19.38 -5.09 -12.21
N ARG A 53 -18.20 -5.55 -11.79
CA ARG A 53 -18.05 -6.60 -10.76
C ARG A 53 -18.16 -6.07 -9.33
N VAL A 54 -18.06 -4.76 -9.15
CA VAL A 54 -18.00 -4.11 -7.84
C VAL A 54 -19.24 -3.25 -7.57
N LEU A 55 -19.46 -2.91 -6.30
CA LEU A 55 -20.59 -2.04 -5.91
C LEU A 55 -20.49 -0.64 -6.54
N PRO A 56 -21.62 0.07 -6.76
CA PRO A 56 -21.62 1.39 -7.39
C PRO A 56 -20.74 2.44 -6.68
N GLY A 57 -20.65 2.37 -5.34
CA GLY A 57 -19.86 3.30 -4.52
C GLY A 57 -18.39 2.92 -4.34
N PHE A 58 -17.94 1.78 -4.89
CA PHE A 58 -16.56 1.34 -4.77
C PHE A 58 -15.63 2.19 -5.64
N GLU A 59 -14.60 2.78 -5.04
CA GLU A 59 -13.66 3.68 -5.71
C GLU A 59 -12.50 2.91 -6.36
N PHE A 60 -11.93 3.46 -7.43
CA PHE A 60 -10.70 2.95 -8.02
C PHE A 60 -9.64 4.06 -8.02
N SER A 61 -8.38 3.66 -7.85
CA SER A 61 -7.25 4.41 -8.39
C SER A 61 -6.56 3.58 -9.46
N VAL A 62 -5.86 4.25 -10.37
CA VAL A 62 -5.18 3.61 -11.51
C VAL A 62 -3.71 4.01 -11.44
N ARG A 63 -2.81 3.06 -11.66
CA ARG A 63 -1.41 3.41 -11.89
C ARG A 63 -1.18 3.70 -13.36
N CYS A 64 -0.57 4.84 -13.65
CA CYS A 64 -0.17 5.19 -15.00
C CYS A 64 0.85 4.17 -15.53
N GLN A 65 0.77 3.88 -16.83
CA GLN A 65 1.71 2.96 -17.44
C GLN A 65 3.14 3.54 -17.36
N ARG A 66 4.08 2.72 -16.88
CA ARG A 66 5.43 3.12 -16.49
C ARG A 66 6.27 3.79 -17.58
N ASP A 67 6.07 3.41 -18.84
CA ASP A 67 6.82 3.88 -20.01
C ASP A 67 6.61 5.39 -20.20
N LEU A 68 5.52 5.99 -19.70
CA LEU A 68 5.34 7.45 -19.68
C LEU A 68 6.56 8.14 -19.03
N ALA A 69 7.03 7.61 -17.91
CA ALA A 69 8.16 8.17 -17.16
C ALA A 69 9.47 7.42 -17.46
N GLU A 70 9.46 6.08 -17.41
CA GLU A 70 10.68 5.26 -17.54
C GLU A 70 11.30 5.34 -18.94
N LEU A 71 10.47 5.27 -19.99
CA LEU A 71 10.95 5.24 -21.38
C LEU A 71 10.90 6.63 -22.03
N HIS A 72 9.82 7.37 -21.79
CA HIS A 72 9.54 8.62 -22.47
C HIS A 72 9.83 9.86 -21.64
N ARG A 73 10.19 9.71 -20.35
CA ARG A 73 10.61 10.81 -19.47
C ARG A 73 9.65 12.01 -19.51
N PHE A 74 8.33 11.77 -19.60
CA PHE A 74 7.28 12.80 -19.72
C PHE A 74 7.27 13.63 -21.02
N GLU A 75 8.05 13.26 -22.04
CA GLU A 75 8.03 13.96 -23.32
C GLU A 75 6.72 13.68 -24.10
N LEU A 76 6.08 14.75 -24.57
CA LEU A 76 4.81 14.67 -25.28
C LEU A 76 5.04 14.35 -26.76
N THR A 77 5.04 13.05 -27.06
CA THR A 77 5.17 12.48 -28.40
C THR A 77 3.88 11.78 -28.79
N HIS A 78 3.73 11.37 -30.06
CA HIS A 78 2.60 10.55 -30.47
C HIS A 78 2.44 9.25 -29.66
N LYS A 79 3.54 8.69 -29.12
CA LYS A 79 3.49 7.47 -28.29
C LYS A 79 2.94 7.77 -26.90
N THR A 80 3.41 8.82 -26.23
CA THR A 80 2.91 9.18 -24.90
C THR A 80 1.49 9.72 -24.95
N ILE A 81 1.10 10.45 -26.00
CA ILE A 81 -0.30 10.85 -26.23
C ILE A 81 -1.24 9.63 -26.26
N ARG A 82 -0.84 8.52 -26.88
CA ARG A 82 -1.63 7.27 -26.87
C ARG A 82 -1.72 6.62 -25.48
N ILE A 83 -0.65 6.69 -24.70
CA ILE A 83 -0.67 6.22 -23.30
C ILE A 83 -1.63 7.08 -22.49
N ILE A 84 -1.53 8.40 -22.60
CA ILE A 84 -2.38 9.37 -21.89
C ILE A 84 -3.85 9.15 -22.23
N ASP A 85 -4.21 9.08 -23.52
CA ASP A 85 -5.59 8.81 -23.97
C ASP A 85 -6.13 7.47 -23.44
N SER A 86 -5.30 6.42 -23.42
CA SER A 86 -5.68 5.11 -22.86
C SER A 86 -5.90 5.18 -21.34
N MET A 87 -5.04 5.91 -20.62
CA MET A 87 -5.18 6.11 -19.18
C MET A 87 -6.39 6.97 -18.84
N GLU A 88 -6.68 8.02 -19.60
CA GLU A 88 -7.87 8.87 -19.43
C GLU A 88 -9.16 8.04 -19.61
N LYS A 89 -9.25 7.27 -20.70
CA LYS A 89 -10.38 6.36 -20.96
C LYS A 89 -10.54 5.32 -19.84
N THR A 90 -9.42 4.80 -19.34
CA THR A 90 -9.42 3.84 -18.22
C THR A 90 -9.98 4.48 -16.94
N CYS A 91 -9.46 5.66 -16.57
CA CYS A 91 -9.89 6.40 -15.39
C CYS A 91 -11.38 6.75 -15.49
N LYS A 92 -11.82 7.30 -16.62
CA LYS A 92 -13.22 7.64 -16.89
C LYS A 92 -14.14 6.42 -16.76
N ARG A 93 -13.74 5.28 -17.34
CA ARG A 93 -14.56 4.06 -17.31
C ARG A 93 -14.67 3.44 -15.92
N LEU A 94 -13.61 3.51 -15.12
CA LEU A 94 -13.61 3.06 -13.73
C LEU A 94 -14.26 4.06 -12.77
N LYS A 95 -14.43 5.31 -13.21
CA LYS A 95 -14.67 6.47 -12.34
C LYS A 95 -13.56 6.58 -11.28
N ALA A 96 -12.31 6.47 -11.73
CA ALA A 96 -11.16 6.48 -10.85
C ALA A 96 -11.00 7.86 -10.20
N THR A 97 -10.77 7.88 -8.89
CA THR A 97 -10.55 9.13 -8.15
C THR A 97 -9.13 9.66 -8.33
N VAL A 98 -8.17 8.74 -8.45
CA VAL A 98 -6.74 9.08 -8.58
C VAL A 98 -6.07 8.30 -9.72
N LEU A 99 -5.25 9.00 -10.50
CA LEU A 99 -4.23 8.43 -11.37
C LEU A 99 -2.86 8.66 -10.73
N THR A 100 -2.20 7.58 -10.32
CA THR A 100 -0.87 7.65 -9.72
C THR A 100 0.21 7.50 -10.79
N ILE A 101 1.17 8.43 -10.83
CA ILE A 101 2.33 8.39 -11.72
C ILE A 101 3.59 8.29 -10.86
N LEU A 102 4.42 7.30 -11.16
CA LEU A 102 5.71 7.12 -10.48
C LEU A 102 6.81 7.84 -11.28
N VAL A 103 7.53 8.73 -10.62
CA VAL A 103 8.81 9.31 -11.07
C VAL A 103 9.94 8.43 -10.54
N PRO A 104 10.63 7.66 -11.41
CA PRO A 104 11.70 6.77 -10.98
C PRO A 104 12.96 7.56 -10.59
N LYS A 105 13.84 6.91 -9.81
CA LYS A 105 15.11 7.49 -9.31
C LYS A 105 15.94 8.20 -10.36
N ALA A 106 15.97 7.68 -11.58
CA ALA A 106 16.72 8.25 -12.70
C ALA A 106 16.19 9.62 -13.18
N LEU A 107 15.02 10.06 -12.73
CA LEU A 107 14.42 11.36 -13.05
C LEU A 107 14.46 12.36 -11.90
N VAL A 108 14.48 11.92 -10.63
CA VAL A 108 14.33 12.81 -9.47
C VAL A 108 15.40 13.91 -9.39
N GLY A 109 16.61 13.66 -9.92
CA GLY A 109 17.69 14.65 -10.03
C GLY A 109 17.90 15.23 -11.43
N ASP A 110 17.00 14.97 -12.37
CA ASP A 110 17.08 15.55 -13.72
C ASP A 110 16.63 17.01 -13.69
N ILE A 111 17.49 17.92 -14.14
CA ILE A 111 17.21 19.36 -14.20
C ILE A 111 16.02 19.69 -15.12
N GLU A 112 15.71 18.83 -16.08
CA GLU A 112 14.56 19.00 -16.97
C GLU A 112 13.26 18.43 -16.41
N LEU A 113 13.27 17.70 -15.29
CA LEU A 113 12.07 17.06 -14.76
C LEU A 113 10.96 18.07 -14.48
N ALA A 114 11.29 19.20 -13.85
CA ALA A 114 10.33 20.24 -13.53
C ALA A 114 9.65 20.79 -14.80
N SER A 115 10.42 21.16 -15.83
CA SER A 115 9.85 21.69 -17.08
C SER A 115 8.99 20.65 -17.81
N LYS A 116 9.41 19.38 -17.82
CA LYS A 116 8.65 18.27 -18.44
C LYS A 116 7.36 17.98 -17.68
N LEU A 117 7.38 17.97 -16.35
CA LEU A 117 6.18 17.81 -15.51
C LEU A 117 5.22 18.99 -15.70
N ASN A 118 5.72 20.22 -15.76
CA ASN A 118 4.89 21.39 -16.02
C ASN A 118 4.20 21.30 -17.39
N ASN A 119 4.94 20.92 -18.44
CA ASN A 119 4.35 20.70 -19.77
C ASN A 119 3.30 19.58 -19.76
N PHE A 120 3.59 18.46 -19.10
CA PHE A 120 2.64 17.35 -18.96
C PHE A 120 1.36 17.77 -18.22
N LEU A 121 1.47 18.41 -17.05
CA LEU A 121 0.32 18.77 -16.22
C LEU A 121 -0.50 19.94 -16.81
N SER A 122 0.12 20.85 -17.57
CA SER A 122 -0.59 21.94 -18.25
C SER A 122 -1.37 21.49 -19.49
N THR A 123 -0.96 20.40 -20.13
CA THR A 123 -1.54 19.95 -21.41
C THR A 123 -2.48 18.76 -21.26
N THR A 124 -2.42 18.05 -20.13
CA THR A 124 -3.24 16.87 -19.89
C THR A 124 -4.34 17.17 -18.88
N SER A 125 -5.52 16.60 -19.12
CA SER A 125 -6.64 16.66 -18.20
C SER A 125 -7.25 15.27 -18.06
N PHE A 126 -7.50 14.86 -16.82
CA PHE A 126 -8.16 13.61 -16.50
C PHE A 126 -9.56 13.85 -15.90
N GLY A 127 -10.15 15.02 -16.16
CA GLY A 127 -11.46 15.42 -15.65
C GLY A 127 -11.48 15.46 -14.12
N GLU A 128 -12.36 14.67 -13.51
CA GLU A 128 -12.50 14.57 -12.06
C GLU A 128 -11.40 13.74 -11.38
N THR A 129 -10.61 12.98 -12.15
CA THR A 129 -9.51 12.17 -11.62
C THR A 129 -8.32 13.07 -11.27
N ARG A 130 -7.92 13.07 -9.99
CA ARG A 130 -6.72 13.78 -9.53
C ARG A 130 -5.45 13.02 -9.95
N ILE A 131 -4.41 13.76 -10.32
CA ILE A 131 -3.08 13.18 -10.55
C ILE A 131 -2.34 13.15 -9.21
N ALA A 132 -1.77 12.00 -8.87
CA ALA A 132 -0.88 11.85 -7.72
C ALA A 132 0.52 11.45 -8.22
N ILE A 133 1.55 12.21 -7.82
CA ILE A 133 2.94 11.97 -8.24
C ILE A 133 3.73 11.39 -7.07
N GLU A 134 4.35 10.24 -7.30
CA GLU A 134 5.23 9.55 -6.36
C GLU A 134 6.66 9.65 -6.84
N PHE A 135 7.60 10.06 -5.98
CA PHE A 135 9.03 10.09 -6.28
C PHE A 135 9.72 8.92 -5.60
N ARG A 136 10.51 8.15 -6.36
CA ARG A 136 11.23 7.01 -5.82
C ARG A 136 12.73 7.21 -5.85
N GLY A 137 13.38 6.98 -4.71
CA GLY A 137 14.85 6.93 -4.62
C GLY A 137 15.52 8.30 -4.53
N GLY A 138 14.77 9.34 -4.18
CA GLY A 138 15.21 10.70 -3.89
C GLY A 138 14.00 11.59 -3.63
N ASP A 139 14.26 12.81 -3.13
CA ASP A 139 13.24 13.81 -2.83
C ASP A 139 13.03 14.76 -4.02
N PRO A 140 11.79 15.22 -4.27
CA PRO A 140 11.52 16.21 -5.31
C PRO A 140 12.18 17.55 -4.98
N THR A 141 12.50 18.33 -6.03
CA THR A 141 12.96 19.71 -5.86
C THR A 141 11.81 20.64 -5.49
N GLU A 142 12.11 21.80 -4.91
CA GLU A 142 11.10 22.83 -4.62
C GLU A 142 10.34 23.27 -5.89
N ASP A 143 11.03 23.37 -7.03
CA ASP A 143 10.39 23.68 -8.32
C ASP A 143 9.35 22.63 -8.69
N THR A 144 9.67 21.35 -8.47
CA THR A 144 8.75 20.24 -8.74
C THR A 144 7.56 20.28 -7.78
N LEU A 145 7.79 20.51 -6.49
CA LEU A 145 6.73 20.66 -5.49
C LEU A 145 5.81 21.84 -5.80
N LYS A 146 6.39 22.98 -6.23
CA LYS A 146 5.63 24.15 -6.68
C LYS A 146 4.74 23.81 -7.89
N ILE A 147 5.26 23.09 -8.87
CA ILE A 147 4.47 22.64 -10.03
C ILE A 147 3.30 21.75 -9.58
N LEU A 148 3.52 20.79 -8.68
CA LEU A 148 2.42 19.96 -8.19
C LEU A 148 1.34 20.81 -7.51
N ARG A 149 1.74 21.81 -6.73
CA ARG A 149 0.83 22.77 -6.09
C ARG A 149 0.03 23.57 -7.13
N ASP A 150 0.70 24.14 -8.14
CA ASP A 150 0.10 25.00 -9.17
C ASP A 150 -0.96 24.25 -9.99
N TYR A 151 -0.80 22.93 -10.20
CA TYR A 151 -1.77 22.09 -10.91
C TYR A 151 -2.65 21.23 -10.00
N ASN A 152 -2.65 21.48 -8.68
CA ASN A 152 -3.49 20.76 -7.71
C ASN A 152 -3.28 19.23 -7.75
N ALA A 153 -2.06 18.80 -8.08
CA ALA A 153 -1.60 17.42 -8.06
C ALA A 153 -1.18 17.02 -6.64
N VAL A 154 -1.42 15.75 -6.30
CA VAL A 154 -1.13 15.22 -4.96
C VAL A 154 0.33 14.76 -4.91
N HIS A 155 1.07 15.17 -3.89
CA HIS A 155 2.36 14.56 -3.55
C HIS A 155 2.10 13.20 -2.86
N CYS A 156 2.22 12.12 -3.62
CA CYS A 156 2.02 10.76 -3.12
C CYS A 156 3.26 10.30 -2.35
N VAL A 157 3.07 10.03 -1.07
CA VAL A 157 4.12 9.56 -0.16
C VAL A 157 3.68 8.31 0.59
N ASP A 158 4.64 7.56 1.14
CA ASP A 158 4.34 6.60 2.20
C ASP A 158 4.19 7.37 3.52
N LEU A 159 2.96 7.50 4.01
CA LEU A 159 2.64 8.29 5.21
C LEU A 159 3.24 7.69 6.50
N SER A 160 3.67 6.44 6.43
CA SER A 160 4.36 5.76 7.53
C SER A 160 5.83 6.17 7.67
N THR A 161 6.42 6.78 6.64
CA THR A 161 7.83 7.20 6.63
C THR A 161 8.02 8.71 6.48
N GLN A 162 7.10 9.41 5.81
CA GLN A 162 7.20 10.85 5.58
C GLN A 162 5.84 11.52 5.42
N ASP A 163 5.81 12.84 5.49
CA ASP A 163 4.60 13.65 5.29
C ASP A 163 4.63 14.32 3.91
N PRO A 164 3.48 14.54 3.25
CA PRO A 164 3.44 15.21 1.97
C PRO A 164 3.76 16.71 2.10
N GLU A 165 4.66 17.19 1.25
CA GLU A 165 5.12 18.60 1.24
C GLU A 165 4.26 19.55 0.40
N VAL A 166 3.33 19.00 -0.41
CA VAL A 166 2.39 19.80 -1.19
C VAL A 166 1.09 19.93 -0.41
N ASP A 167 0.63 21.16 -0.21
CA ASP A 167 -0.68 21.38 0.40
C ASP A 167 -1.81 21.03 -0.57
N SER A 168 -2.72 20.18 -0.13
CA SER A 168 -3.81 19.65 -0.93
C SER A 168 -4.99 19.26 -0.03
N SER A 169 -6.21 19.45 -0.55
CA SER A 169 -7.42 18.95 0.11
C SER A 169 -7.58 17.42 -0.01
N MET A 170 -6.72 16.75 -0.79
CA MET A 170 -6.68 15.30 -0.93
C MET A 170 -5.35 14.73 -0.46
N LEU A 171 -5.42 13.67 0.35
CA LEU A 171 -4.29 12.79 0.64
C LEU A 171 -4.41 11.50 -0.17
N TYR A 172 -3.33 11.12 -0.86
CA TYR A 172 -3.19 9.79 -1.46
C TYR A 172 -1.85 9.21 -1.00
N SER A 173 -1.89 8.10 -0.26
CA SER A 173 -0.70 7.45 0.26
C SER A 173 -0.62 5.99 -0.16
N ARG A 174 0.56 5.58 -0.62
CA ARG A 174 0.91 4.18 -0.87
C ARG A 174 1.78 3.70 0.29
N LEU A 175 1.22 2.84 1.12
CA LEU A 175 1.81 2.40 2.39
C LEU A 175 2.55 1.09 2.19
N PHE A 176 3.89 1.13 2.24
CA PHE A 176 4.79 -0.03 2.17
C PHE A 176 5.39 -0.37 3.54
N GLY A 177 5.53 0.65 4.39
CA GLY A 177 6.13 0.52 5.70
C GLY A 177 7.66 0.53 5.65
N LYS A 178 8.28 0.19 6.77
CA LYS A 178 9.73 0.33 6.96
C LYS A 178 10.51 -0.93 6.60
N GLY A 179 9.83 -1.95 6.10
CA GLY A 179 10.41 -3.25 5.73
C GLY A 179 11.13 -3.22 4.38
N LYS A 180 11.95 -4.24 4.14
CA LYS A 180 12.60 -4.46 2.85
C LYS A 180 11.69 -5.31 1.95
N GLU A 181 11.79 -5.12 0.64
CA GLU A 181 11.12 -5.97 -0.37
C GLU A 181 9.59 -6.10 -0.21
N ASN A 182 8.94 -5.09 0.37
CA ASN A 182 7.52 -5.10 0.73
C ASN A 182 7.12 -6.21 1.74
N ILE A 183 8.09 -6.68 2.53
CA ILE A 183 7.90 -7.58 3.65
C ILE A 183 7.83 -6.73 4.93
N TYR A 184 6.61 -6.40 5.31
CA TYR A 184 6.32 -5.61 6.51
C TYR A 184 4.90 -5.87 6.99
N GLU A 185 4.68 -5.62 8.29
CA GLU A 185 3.37 -5.63 8.94
C GLU A 185 3.33 -4.41 9.85
N PHE A 186 2.32 -3.55 9.74
CA PHE A 186 2.26 -2.34 10.56
C PHE A 186 1.85 -2.66 11.99
N ASP A 187 2.54 -2.12 12.98
CA ASP A 187 2.06 -2.20 14.36
C ASP A 187 0.91 -1.21 14.64
N ASP A 188 0.31 -1.34 15.81
CA ASP A 188 -0.85 -0.55 16.21
C ASP A 188 -0.56 0.94 16.29
N ASN A 189 0.61 1.30 16.80
CA ASN A 189 1.02 2.68 16.96
C ASN A 189 1.24 3.31 15.58
N GLU A 190 1.83 2.55 14.66
CA GLU A 190 2.01 2.97 13.27
C GLU A 190 0.67 3.18 12.58
N LEU A 191 -0.26 2.22 12.68
CA LEU A 191 -1.60 2.35 12.10
C LEU A 191 -2.39 3.51 12.73
N GLN A 192 -2.29 3.72 14.03
CA GLN A 192 -2.93 4.84 14.71
C GLN A 192 -2.33 6.20 14.29
N SER A 193 -1.01 6.27 14.11
CA SER A 193 -0.34 7.47 13.59
C SER A 193 -0.80 7.79 12.17
N ILE A 194 -0.85 6.77 11.29
CA ILE A 194 -1.38 6.89 9.93
C ILE A 194 -2.84 7.37 9.96
N ALA A 195 -3.68 6.79 10.81
CA ALA A 195 -5.07 7.19 10.99
C ALA A 195 -5.21 8.68 11.38
N THR A 196 -4.40 9.11 12.35
CA THR A 196 -4.40 10.47 12.86
C THR A 196 -3.99 11.46 11.77
N LYS A 197 -2.90 11.17 11.06
CA LYS A 197 -2.43 12.00 9.94
C LYS A 197 -3.47 12.08 8.82
N ALA A 198 -4.04 10.95 8.43
CA ALA A 198 -5.06 10.87 7.38
C ALA A 198 -6.39 11.53 7.76
N SER A 199 -6.67 11.70 9.05
CA SER A 199 -7.85 12.40 9.58
C SER A 199 -7.65 13.91 9.73
N GLY A 200 -6.49 14.45 9.29
CA GLY A 200 -6.17 15.87 9.39
C GLY A 200 -7.27 16.76 8.79
N PRO A 201 -7.62 17.88 9.44
CA PRO A 201 -8.80 18.67 9.08
C PRO A 201 -8.72 19.32 7.70
N LYS A 202 -7.53 19.43 7.11
CA LYS A 202 -7.31 19.95 5.76
C LYS A 202 -7.75 18.98 4.66
N PHE A 203 -7.84 17.69 4.96
CA PHE A 203 -8.19 16.68 3.97
C PHE A 203 -9.71 16.52 3.89
N GLU A 204 -10.28 16.85 2.74
CA GLU A 204 -11.66 16.49 2.38
C GLU A 204 -11.75 14.98 2.09
N LYS A 205 -10.69 14.41 1.49
CA LYS A 205 -10.57 12.98 1.21
C LYS A 205 -9.14 12.48 1.43
N SER A 206 -9.01 11.35 2.11
CA SER A 206 -7.77 10.61 2.29
C SER A 206 -7.92 9.20 1.74
N ILE A 207 -6.99 8.76 0.90
CA ILE A 207 -6.96 7.42 0.30
C ILE A 207 -5.66 6.73 0.74
N LEU A 208 -5.80 5.57 1.38
CA LEU A 208 -4.69 4.79 1.93
C LEU A 208 -4.58 3.43 1.23
N ALA A 209 -3.63 3.32 0.29
CA ALA A 209 -3.35 2.11 -0.47
C ALA A 209 -2.26 1.28 0.21
N PHE A 210 -2.65 0.22 0.91
CA PHE A 210 -1.70 -0.70 1.52
C PHE A 210 -1.01 -1.58 0.48
N HIS A 211 0.29 -1.78 0.64
CA HIS A 211 1.12 -2.63 -0.19
C HIS A 211 1.93 -3.61 0.67
N GLY A 212 2.44 -4.66 0.01
CA GLY A 212 3.24 -5.70 0.66
C GLY A 212 2.45 -6.91 1.09
N VAL A 213 3.15 -7.84 1.73
CA VAL A 213 2.65 -9.20 2.03
C VAL A 213 1.48 -9.22 3.01
N ARG A 214 1.33 -8.19 3.87
CA ARG A 214 0.23 -8.03 4.83
C ARG A 214 -0.81 -6.99 4.43
N MET A 215 -0.78 -6.47 3.20
CA MET A 215 -1.60 -5.32 2.79
C MET A 215 -3.10 -5.45 3.11
N TYR A 216 -3.69 -6.65 2.94
CA TYR A 216 -5.10 -6.86 3.25
C TYR A 216 -5.34 -6.88 4.77
N GLY A 217 -4.48 -7.55 5.53
CA GLY A 217 -4.58 -7.60 6.99
C GLY A 217 -4.45 -6.22 7.62
N ASP A 218 -3.45 -5.45 7.20
CA ASP A 218 -3.21 -4.10 7.72
C ASP A 218 -4.32 -3.11 7.34
N ALA A 219 -4.82 -3.19 6.10
CA ALA A 219 -5.99 -2.42 5.68
C ALA A 219 -7.24 -2.75 6.51
N ALA A 220 -7.51 -4.04 6.76
CA ALA A 220 -8.65 -4.49 7.55
C ALA A 220 -8.51 -4.08 9.03
N ARG A 221 -7.31 -4.17 9.60
CA ARG A 221 -7.00 -3.72 10.97
C ARG A 221 -7.26 -2.24 11.14
N LEU A 222 -6.73 -1.40 10.23
CA LEU A 222 -6.96 0.05 10.29
C LEU A 222 -8.43 0.40 10.14
N LYS A 223 -9.14 -0.24 9.19
CA LYS A 223 -10.58 -0.01 8.99
C LYS A 223 -11.40 -0.39 10.23
N THR A 224 -11.06 -1.51 10.88
CA THR A 224 -11.71 -1.96 12.13
C THR A 224 -11.44 -0.98 13.27
N PHE A 225 -10.21 -0.48 13.39
CA PHE A 225 -9.84 0.52 14.38
C PHE A 225 -10.61 1.83 14.20
N LEU A 226 -10.69 2.36 12.98
CA LEU A 226 -11.47 3.59 12.71
C LEU A 226 -12.96 3.43 13.04
N ASN A 227 -13.53 2.23 12.90
CA ASN A 227 -14.94 1.98 13.17
C ASN A 227 -15.25 1.72 14.65
N SER A 228 -14.33 1.09 15.38
CA SER A 228 -14.60 0.57 16.74
C SER A 228 -13.73 1.17 17.84
N GLY A 229 -12.69 1.91 17.48
CA GLY A 229 -11.65 2.39 18.41
C GLY A 229 -10.70 1.29 18.90
N LYS A 230 -10.88 0.04 18.46
CA LYS A 230 -10.04 -1.10 18.85
C LYS A 230 -9.55 -1.83 17.61
N PHE A 231 -8.32 -2.32 17.67
CA PHE A 231 -7.83 -3.21 16.65
C PHE A 231 -8.28 -4.66 16.91
N PRO A 232 -8.50 -5.46 15.86
CA PRO A 232 -8.85 -6.86 16.02
C PRO A 232 -7.63 -7.71 16.40
N SER A 233 -7.88 -8.87 17.01
CA SER A 233 -6.87 -9.92 17.19
C SER A 233 -6.39 -10.44 15.84
N LEU A 234 -5.10 -10.79 15.76
CA LEU A 234 -4.47 -11.38 14.59
C LEU A 234 -4.79 -12.87 14.45
N THR A 235 -4.90 -13.60 15.56
CA THR A 235 -4.86 -15.08 15.61
C THR A 235 -5.92 -15.74 16.47
N GLY A 236 -6.82 -15.00 17.14
CA GLY A 236 -7.80 -15.59 18.07
C GLY A 236 -7.19 -16.26 19.33
N GLN A 237 -5.87 -16.40 19.38
CA GLN A 237 -5.07 -16.84 20.53
C GLN A 237 -4.20 -15.68 21.05
N VAL A 238 -3.49 -15.90 22.16
CA VAL A 238 -2.53 -14.95 22.71
C VAL A 238 -1.22 -15.65 23.10
N GLY A 239 -0.15 -14.89 23.29
CA GLY A 239 1.15 -15.37 23.72
C GLY A 239 1.74 -16.39 22.75
N LEU A 240 2.26 -17.51 23.28
CA LEU A 240 2.86 -18.57 22.46
C LEU A 240 1.86 -19.27 21.53
N GLY A 241 0.57 -19.25 21.85
CA GLY A 241 -0.47 -19.79 20.96
C GLY A 241 -0.56 -18.97 19.68
N SER A 242 -0.67 -17.64 19.84
CA SER A 242 -0.65 -16.69 18.71
C SER A 242 0.65 -16.77 17.90
N LEU A 243 1.80 -16.79 18.59
CA LEU A 243 3.10 -16.96 17.94
C LEU A 243 3.17 -18.26 17.12
N GLY A 244 2.61 -19.36 17.65
CA GLY A 244 2.52 -20.62 16.94
C GLY A 244 1.71 -20.51 15.65
N GLU A 245 0.57 -19.81 15.67
CA GLU A 245 -0.26 -19.63 14.47
C GLU A 245 0.44 -18.84 13.38
N ILE A 246 1.05 -17.68 13.70
CA ILE A 246 1.71 -16.86 12.68
C ILE A 246 2.97 -17.51 12.08
N LEU A 247 3.66 -18.36 12.85
CA LEU A 247 4.79 -19.15 12.37
C LEU A 247 4.29 -20.30 11.48
N LYS A 248 3.18 -20.95 11.84
CA LYS A 248 2.61 -22.06 11.07
C LYS A 248 2.20 -21.67 9.65
N GLU A 249 1.94 -20.39 9.39
CA GLU A 249 1.56 -19.90 8.06
C GLU A 249 2.58 -20.27 6.97
N ASP A 250 3.89 -20.10 7.25
CA ASP A 250 4.93 -20.28 6.24
C ASP A 250 6.34 -20.61 6.78
N ALA A 251 6.55 -20.75 8.10
CA ALA A 251 7.85 -21.07 8.65
C ALA A 251 8.28 -22.48 8.23
N ARG A 252 9.51 -22.59 7.70
CA ARG A 252 10.07 -23.86 7.21
C ARG A 252 10.96 -24.49 8.27
N PHE A 253 10.91 -25.80 8.37
CA PHE A 253 11.70 -26.59 9.31
C PHE A 253 12.41 -27.76 8.59
N PRO A 254 13.60 -28.19 9.04
CA PRO A 254 14.36 -27.65 10.18
C PRO A 254 14.90 -26.24 9.91
N THR A 255 15.11 -25.45 10.96
CA THR A 255 15.57 -24.05 10.86
C THR A 255 16.45 -23.65 12.03
N THR A 256 17.21 -22.58 11.91
CA THR A 256 18.03 -22.02 13.00
C THR A 256 17.34 -20.83 13.65
N LYS A 257 17.76 -20.45 14.87
CA LYS A 257 17.34 -19.20 15.52
C LYS A 257 17.46 -18.00 14.58
N SER A 258 18.62 -17.86 13.93
CA SER A 258 18.90 -16.71 13.06
C SER A 258 17.96 -16.66 11.86
N GLN A 259 17.72 -17.81 11.21
CA GLN A 259 16.78 -17.91 10.09
C GLN A 259 15.35 -17.58 10.53
N LEU A 260 14.89 -18.09 11.69
CA LEU A 260 13.58 -17.71 12.23
C LEU A 260 13.45 -16.21 12.44
N ILE A 261 14.44 -15.55 13.04
CA ILE A 261 14.41 -14.11 13.29
C ILE A 261 14.40 -13.32 11.98
N GLU A 262 15.17 -13.77 10.99
CA GLU A 262 15.27 -13.14 9.67
C GLU A 262 13.94 -13.29 8.88
N GLU A 263 13.44 -14.51 8.75
CA GLU A 263 12.30 -14.83 7.89
C GLU A 263 10.94 -14.53 8.54
N GLN A 264 10.85 -14.63 9.86
CA GLN A 264 9.58 -14.58 10.60
C GLN A 264 9.50 -13.41 11.60
N GLY A 265 10.64 -12.83 11.99
CA GLY A 265 10.70 -11.83 13.05
C GLY A 265 9.96 -10.52 12.74
N TRP A 266 9.65 -10.26 11.47
CA TRP A 266 8.89 -9.10 11.02
C TRP A 266 7.39 -9.21 11.31
N LYS A 267 6.85 -10.42 11.51
CA LYS A 267 5.42 -10.63 11.78
C LYS A 267 5.03 -10.13 13.16
N LEU A 268 3.77 -9.74 13.31
CA LEU A 268 3.17 -9.47 14.62
C LEU A 268 2.47 -10.71 15.16
N TYR A 269 2.43 -10.83 16.49
CA TYR A 269 1.60 -11.80 17.20
C TYR A 269 0.82 -11.08 18.32
N ASP A 270 -0.32 -11.64 18.70
CA ASP A 270 -1.12 -11.19 19.84
C ASP A 270 -0.39 -11.56 21.14
N LYS A 271 0.33 -10.60 21.73
CA LYS A 271 1.01 -10.77 23.02
C LYS A 271 0.00 -10.90 24.16
N SER A 272 -1.06 -10.11 24.09
CA SER A 272 -2.23 -10.16 24.96
C SER A 272 -3.49 -9.91 24.13
N GLY A 273 -4.66 -9.85 24.76
CA GLY A 273 -5.91 -9.52 24.07
C GLY A 273 -5.97 -8.07 23.54
N GLU A 274 -5.08 -7.19 24.01
CA GLU A 274 -5.05 -5.77 23.61
C GLU A 274 -3.72 -5.36 22.97
N GLU A 275 -2.64 -6.10 23.21
CA GLU A 275 -1.28 -5.74 22.79
C GLU A 275 -0.74 -6.73 21.74
N ARG A 276 -0.15 -6.18 20.68
CA ARG A 276 0.59 -6.94 19.66
C ARG A 276 2.07 -6.58 19.74
N ALA A 277 2.92 -7.56 19.51
CA ALA A 277 4.38 -7.39 19.55
C ALA A 277 5.03 -8.06 18.33
N ARG A 278 6.25 -7.64 18.00
CA ARG A 278 7.01 -8.27 16.90
C ARG A 278 7.47 -9.65 17.34
N ALA A 279 7.32 -10.65 16.48
CA ALA A 279 7.78 -12.02 16.73
C ALA A 279 9.28 -12.07 17.07
N ARG A 280 10.07 -11.17 16.46
CA ARG A 280 11.51 -10.99 16.75
C ARG A 280 11.81 -10.88 18.25
N GLU A 281 11.03 -10.11 19.00
CA GLU A 281 11.25 -9.85 20.44
C GLU A 281 11.23 -11.14 21.27
N VAL A 282 10.47 -12.14 20.82
CA VAL A 282 10.37 -13.44 21.49
C VAL A 282 11.39 -14.42 20.90
N LEU A 283 11.54 -14.46 19.57
CA LEU A 283 12.47 -15.36 18.88
C LEU A 283 13.93 -15.08 19.26
N GLU A 284 14.28 -13.84 19.60
CA GLU A 284 15.62 -13.47 20.11
C GLU A 284 15.97 -14.15 21.44
N LYS A 285 14.99 -14.65 22.20
CA LYS A 285 15.21 -15.37 23.46
C LYS A 285 15.56 -16.84 23.27
N LEU A 286 15.43 -17.38 22.06
CA LEU A 286 15.78 -18.77 21.77
C LEU A 286 17.29 -19.03 21.98
N PRO A 287 17.69 -20.22 22.45
CA PRO A 287 19.07 -20.68 22.35
C PRO A 287 19.52 -20.78 20.88
N ALA A 288 20.79 -20.47 20.61
CA ALA A 288 21.40 -20.61 19.29
C ALA A 288 21.61 -22.09 18.94
N ARG A 289 20.64 -22.68 18.24
CA ARG A 289 20.65 -24.06 17.73
C ARG A 289 19.69 -24.23 16.56
N THR A 290 19.67 -25.43 16.00
CA THR A 290 18.67 -25.86 15.02
C THR A 290 17.42 -26.38 15.73
N TYR A 291 16.26 -25.99 15.22
CA TYR A 291 14.92 -26.41 15.64
C TYR A 291 14.34 -27.32 14.55
N PRO A 292 14.13 -28.62 14.84
CA PRO A 292 13.55 -29.56 13.89
C PRO A 292 12.08 -29.29 13.55
N THR A 293 11.31 -28.73 14.48
CA THR A 293 9.87 -28.49 14.33
C THR A 293 9.42 -27.18 14.98
N LEU A 294 8.19 -26.76 14.68
CA LEU A 294 7.53 -25.66 15.39
C LEU A 294 7.35 -25.97 16.89
N ASP A 295 7.03 -27.21 17.23
CA ASP A 295 6.84 -27.61 18.63
C ASP A 295 8.15 -27.47 19.44
N ASP A 296 9.30 -27.74 18.82
CA ASP A 296 10.60 -27.51 19.44
C ASP A 296 10.85 -26.02 19.74
N VAL A 297 10.43 -25.13 18.84
CA VAL A 297 10.52 -23.68 19.03
C VAL A 297 9.65 -23.25 20.21
N LEU A 298 8.37 -23.63 20.20
CA LEU A 298 7.40 -23.23 21.23
C LEU A 298 7.77 -23.80 22.61
N ALA A 299 8.20 -25.07 22.67
CA ALA A 299 8.69 -25.69 23.91
C ALA A 299 9.95 -25.00 24.43
N SER A 300 10.85 -24.57 23.54
CA SER A 300 12.06 -23.85 23.94
C SER A 300 11.77 -22.44 24.46
N LEU A 301 10.81 -21.73 23.86
CA LEU A 301 10.37 -20.42 24.33
C LEU A 301 9.65 -20.51 25.68
N LYS A 302 8.81 -21.53 25.87
CA LYS A 302 8.12 -21.76 27.15
C LYS A 302 9.11 -21.92 28.31
N ARG A 303 10.26 -22.57 28.07
CA ARG A 303 11.35 -22.72 29.06
C ARG A 303 12.21 -21.47 29.26
N ALA A 304 12.17 -20.51 28.33
CA ALA A 304 12.94 -19.27 28.40
C ALA A 304 12.15 -18.09 29.00
N VAL A 305 10.82 -18.23 29.09
CA VAL A 305 9.89 -17.25 29.70
C VAL A 305 9.53 -17.62 31.15
N LEU A 306 9.66 -18.90 31.51
CA LEU A 306 9.68 -19.40 32.90
C LEU A 306 11.10 -19.31 33.46
#